data_AF-A0A1V9ZBK9-F1
#
_entry.id   AF-A0A1V9ZBK9-F1
#
_cell.length_a   1.000
_cell.length_b   1.000
_cell.length_c   1.000
_cell.angle_alpha   90.00
_cell.angle_beta   90.00
_cell.angle_gamma   90.00
#
_symmetry.space_group_name_H-M   'P 1'
#
loop_
_entity.id
_entity.type
_entity.pdbx_description
1 polymer ?
#
loop_
_entity_poly.entity_id
_entity_poly.type
_entity_poly.pdbx_seq_one_letter_code
_entity_poly.pdbx_strand_id
1 'polypeptide(L)'
;LLLKRGGETVFFGDLGTYAINMINYFKSIPNTPALIEGSNPATWMLEVIGAGVETKVSNFAPVDYVQVFNESPKRKELDDKLAIHSSPNAATPELTYEKKRAASSMTQFKMVTQRYFRMYWRTPSYNFTRAFLSIILSLLFGLVFRGVDYSTYIGATGGVAMVFTTTLFLGLIAFNSVLPIASEERASFYRERASQTYNALWYFVASTLAELPYVFVTTITFTIIYYPLVGLKESVGACLFYGFNLSLLVLMNVYFGQLMSYAMPRVEVAALVGVLLNSIFFLFMGFNPPASQIPTGYRWLYTITPPKYSVALLVAETFSKCVNGNELGCNIMPAEGIPPSLYSKLGSNNVTVQKYVENIYEMKYDDRWSNFSAVIGFICLYRILALLALRYINHQKR
;
A
#
# COMPACT_ATOMS: atom_id res chain seq x y z
N LEU A 1 21.83 21.63 28.73
CA LEU A 1 22.91 20.91 28.02
C LEU A 1 23.36 21.77 26.86
N LEU A 2 24.65 22.10 26.78
CA LEU A 2 25.27 22.79 25.65
C LEU A 2 26.29 21.85 25.00
N LEU A 3 26.16 21.67 23.69
CA LEU A 3 27.01 20.79 22.88
C LEU A 3 27.77 21.62 21.84
N LYS A 4 29.05 21.30 21.63
CA LYS A 4 29.85 21.78 20.50
C LYS A 4 29.55 20.95 19.26
N ARG A 5 29.92 21.48 18.09
CA ARG A 5 29.95 20.71 16.82
C ARG A 5 30.72 19.41 17.04
N GLY A 6 30.10 18.28 16.71
CA GLY A 6 30.62 16.93 17.02
C GLY A 6 29.84 16.20 18.12
N GLY A 7 28.92 16.89 18.82
CA GLY A 7 28.09 16.28 19.87
C GLY A 7 28.76 16.22 21.24
N GLU A 8 29.91 16.89 21.39
CA GLU A 8 30.69 16.91 22.63
C GLU A 8 30.13 17.95 23.61
N THR A 9 30.07 17.60 24.89
CA THR A 9 29.51 18.48 25.92
C THR A 9 30.54 19.51 26.37
N VAL A 10 30.12 20.78 26.40
CA VAL A 10 30.94 21.92 26.86
C VAL A 10 30.38 22.60 28.10
N PHE A 11 29.10 22.39 28.38
CA PHE A 11 28.46 22.80 29.63
C PHE A 11 27.20 21.99 29.91
N PHE A 12 27.04 21.53 31.14
CA PHE A 12 25.80 20.92 31.63
C PHE A 12 25.57 21.31 33.09
N GLY A 13 24.37 21.82 33.37
CA GLY A 13 23.98 22.25 34.71
C GLY A 13 22.81 23.23 34.65
N ASP A 14 22.40 23.68 35.83
CA ASP A 14 21.41 24.74 35.96
C ASP A 14 21.98 26.07 35.45
N LEU A 15 21.21 26.75 34.60
CA LEU A 15 21.54 28.06 34.06
C LEU A 15 21.45 29.15 35.14
N GLY A 16 20.58 28.99 36.13
CA GLY A 16 20.24 30.03 37.08
C GLY A 16 19.48 31.19 36.44
N THR A 17 19.12 32.20 37.25
CA THR A 17 18.48 33.43 36.75
C THR A 17 19.39 34.13 35.76
N TYR A 18 18.83 34.52 34.61
CA TYR A 18 19.56 35.18 33.51
C TYR A 18 20.82 34.44 33.03
N ALA A 19 20.84 33.11 33.15
CA ALA A 19 21.96 32.25 32.76
C ALA A 19 23.29 32.54 33.49
N ILE A 20 23.23 33.14 34.69
CA ILE A 20 24.40 33.60 35.43
C ILE A 20 25.42 32.48 35.72
N ASN A 21 24.96 31.25 35.98
CA ASN A 21 25.85 30.13 36.29
C ASN A 21 26.69 29.70 35.08
N MET A 22 26.09 29.76 33.88
CA MET A 22 26.76 29.48 32.63
C MET A 22 27.72 30.61 32.26
N ILE A 23 27.29 31.86 32.43
CA ILE A 23 28.14 33.04 32.19
C ILE A 23 29.37 33.00 33.10
N ASN A 24 29.18 32.76 34.40
CA ASN A 24 30.27 32.66 35.36
C ASN A 24 31.22 31.51 35.05
N TYR A 25 30.68 30.37 34.61
CA TYR A 25 31.50 29.24 34.17
C TYR A 25 32.40 29.62 32.99
N PHE A 26 31.84 30.15 31.90
CA PHE A 26 32.65 30.54 30.74
C PHE A 26 33.60 31.69 31.05
N LYS A 27 33.18 32.69 31.85
CA LYS A 27 34.06 33.77 32.31
C LYS A 27 35.24 33.28 33.17
N SER A 28 35.10 32.14 33.86
CA SER A 28 36.19 31.56 34.66
C SER A 28 37.27 30.89 33.80
N ILE A 29 36.99 30.61 32.53
CA ILE A 29 37.93 29.96 31.62
C ILE A 29 38.81 31.04 30.97
N PRO A 30 40.14 30.96 31.08
CA PRO A 30 41.05 31.91 30.47
C PRO A 30 40.84 32.05 28.97
N ASN A 31 41.04 33.25 28.42
CA ASN A 31 40.92 33.56 26.99
C ASN A 31 39.50 33.42 26.41
N THR A 32 38.47 33.29 27.25
CA THR A 32 37.08 33.34 26.82
C THR A 32 36.67 34.78 26.46
N PRO A 33 36.08 35.02 25.27
CA PRO A 33 35.57 36.35 24.90
C PRO A 33 34.61 36.91 25.95
N ALA A 34 34.77 38.18 26.31
CA ALA A 34 33.87 38.83 27.26
C ALA A 34 32.45 38.94 26.70
N LEU A 35 31.45 38.70 27.55
CA LEU A 35 30.06 38.99 27.23
C LEU A 35 29.86 40.51 27.20
N ILE A 36 29.49 41.04 26.04
CA ILE A 36 29.18 42.47 25.85
C ILE A 36 27.85 42.77 26.55
N GLU A 37 27.80 43.89 27.28
CA GLU A 37 26.59 44.34 27.97
C GLU A 37 25.44 44.54 26.98
N GLY A 38 24.23 44.10 27.34
CA GLY A 38 23.06 44.12 26.46
C GLY A 38 23.01 42.99 25.42
N SER A 39 24.05 42.16 25.30
CA SER A 39 24.04 41.00 24.39
C SER A 39 23.33 39.80 25.00
N ASN A 40 22.67 38.99 24.16
CA ASN A 40 22.02 37.76 24.59
C ASN A 40 23.06 36.69 24.99
N PRO A 41 23.08 36.21 26.25
CA PRO A 41 24.01 35.16 26.69
C PRO A 41 23.95 33.87 25.86
N ALA A 42 22.79 33.55 25.30
CA ALA A 42 22.62 32.37 24.45
C ALA A 42 23.33 32.50 23.09
N THR A 43 23.42 33.72 22.54
CA THR A 43 24.18 33.98 21.31
C THR A 43 25.67 33.96 21.61
N TRP A 44 26.08 34.66 22.68
CA TRP A 44 27.47 34.73 23.11
C TRP A 44 28.07 33.35 23.40
N MET A 45 27.36 32.45 24.09
CA MET A 45 27.89 31.10 24.36
C MET A 45 28.14 30.30 23.08
N LEU A 46 27.36 30.51 22.01
CA LEU A 46 27.56 29.83 20.73
C LEU A 46 28.79 30.38 19.99
N GLU A 47 29.02 31.69 20.08
CA GLU A 47 30.24 32.33 19.58
C GLU A 47 31.49 31.83 20.33
N VAL A 48 31.40 31.73 21.66
CA VAL A 48 32.48 31.24 22.53
C VAL A 48 32.93 29.83 22.12
N ILE A 49 31.99 28.93 21.86
CA ILE A 49 32.30 27.52 21.54
C ILE A 49 32.52 27.27 20.03
N GLY A 50 32.45 28.31 19.20
CA GLY A 50 32.61 28.22 17.74
C GLY A 50 31.47 27.49 17.03
N ALA A 51 30.26 27.49 17.59
CA ALA A 51 29.09 26.88 16.97
C ALA A 51 28.45 27.85 15.97
N GLY A 52 28.74 27.65 14.67
CA GLY A 52 28.02 28.30 13.57
C GLY A 52 28.53 29.69 13.15
N VAL A 53 29.70 30.11 13.63
CA VAL A 53 30.36 31.36 13.18
C VAL A 53 31.79 31.00 12.79
N GLU A 54 32.28 31.50 11.65
CA GLU A 54 33.72 31.47 11.36
C GLU A 54 34.42 32.05 12.58
N THR A 55 35.42 31.33 13.11
CA THR A 55 36.26 31.79 14.21
C THR A 55 36.77 33.17 13.87
N LYS A 56 36.13 34.22 14.41
CA LYS A 56 36.70 35.55 14.43
C LYS A 56 38.04 35.38 15.12
N VAL A 57 39.12 35.52 14.35
CA VAL A 57 40.49 35.31 14.78
C VAL A 57 40.69 36.10 16.07
N SER A 58 40.59 35.41 17.20
CA SER A 58 40.97 35.96 18.47
C SER A 58 42.49 35.86 18.54
N ASN A 59 43.16 36.91 19.01
CA ASN A 59 44.62 36.92 19.17
C ASN A 59 45.11 35.97 20.29
N PHE A 60 44.27 35.02 20.70
CA PHE A 60 44.48 34.10 21.81
C PHE A 60 44.56 32.67 21.29
N ALA A 61 45.31 31.82 21.98
CA ALA A 61 45.37 30.39 21.67
C ALA A 61 43.98 29.75 21.72
N PRO A 62 43.64 28.83 20.79
CA PRO A 62 42.34 28.18 20.77
C PRO A 62 42.11 27.40 22.07
N VAL A 63 41.04 27.73 22.79
CA VAL A 63 40.63 27.05 24.02
C VAL A 63 39.80 25.82 23.66
N ASP A 64 40.19 24.65 24.15
CA ASP A 64 39.37 23.45 24.04
C ASP A 64 38.36 23.38 25.20
N TYR A 65 37.19 24.01 24.99
CA TYR A 65 36.11 24.00 25.96
C TYR A 65 35.58 22.59 26.30
N VAL A 66 35.80 21.59 25.45
CA VAL A 66 35.40 20.20 25.73
C VAL A 66 36.32 19.62 26.80
N GLN A 67 37.63 19.73 26.60
CA GLN A 67 38.62 19.29 27.58
C GLN A 67 38.43 20.03 28.90
N VAL A 68 38.28 21.35 28.86
CA VAL A 68 38.07 22.17 30.06
C VAL A 68 36.82 21.75 30.82
N PHE A 69 35.71 21.44 30.13
CA PHE A 69 34.52 20.93 30.79
C PHE A 69 34.77 19.58 31.44
N ASN A 70 35.39 18.63 30.72
CA ASN A 70 35.67 17.30 31.24
C ASN A 70 36.58 17.31 32.48
N GLU A 71 37.51 18.26 32.57
CA GLU A 71 38.41 18.43 33.72
C GLU A 71 37.81 19.33 34.82
N SER A 72 36.65 19.96 34.57
CA SER A 72 36.07 20.93 35.49
C SER A 72 35.46 20.29 36.75
N PRO A 73 35.42 21.03 37.88
CA PRO A 73 34.67 20.61 39.07
C PRO A 73 33.18 20.36 38.79
N LYS A 74 32.59 21.06 37.80
CA LYS A 74 31.19 20.87 37.40
C LYS A 74 30.94 19.50 36.78
N ARG A 75 31.90 19.00 35.97
CA ARG A 75 31.81 17.64 35.43
C ARG A 75 31.89 16.60 36.54
N LYS A 76 32.83 16.78 37.48
CA LYS A 76 32.94 15.91 38.65
C LYS A 76 31.66 15.90 39.49
N GLU A 77 31.10 17.08 39.79
CA GLU A 77 29.82 17.20 40.50
C GLU A 77 28.67 16.48 39.76
N LEU A 78 28.63 16.59 38.43
CA LEU A 78 27.64 15.90 37.61
C LEU A 78 27.82 14.38 37.67
N ASP A 79 29.06 13.89 37.54
CA ASP A 79 29.37 12.47 37.61
C ASP A 79 29.06 11.90 39.01
N ASP A 80 29.36 12.64 40.08
CA ASP A 80 29.01 12.27 41.46
C ASP A 80 27.49 12.18 41.66
N LYS A 81 26.72 13.14 41.11
CA LYS A 81 25.25 13.10 41.15
C LYS A 81 24.67 11.95 40.33
N LEU A 82 25.25 11.65 39.16
CA LEU A 82 24.83 10.53 38.33
C LEU A 82 25.17 9.18 38.96
N ALA A 83 26.29 9.09 39.71
CA ALA A 83 26.69 7.88 40.41
C ALA A 83 25.63 7.43 41.44
N ILE A 84 24.98 8.38 42.13
CA ILE A 84 23.88 8.09 43.08
C ILE A 84 22.70 7.39 42.39
N HIS A 85 22.42 7.76 41.14
CA HIS A 85 21.32 7.23 40.33
C HIS A 85 21.74 6.07 39.42
N SER A 86 22.99 5.62 39.49
CA SER A 86 23.51 4.54 38.65
C SER A 86 23.02 3.16 39.08
N SER A 87 22.41 3.04 40.25
CA SER A 87 21.74 1.82 40.71
C SER A 87 20.45 2.16 41.43
N PRO A 88 19.39 1.33 41.31
CA PRO A 88 18.16 1.51 42.06
C PRO A 88 18.46 1.57 43.56
N ASN A 89 17.88 2.55 44.25
CA ASN A 89 18.01 2.70 45.69
C ASN A 89 16.64 2.99 46.32
N ALA A 90 16.55 3.00 47.65
CA ALA A 90 15.27 3.19 48.34
C ALA A 90 14.57 4.53 48.03
N ALA A 91 15.32 5.56 47.65
CA ALA A 91 14.78 6.88 47.27
C ALA A 91 14.43 6.97 45.78
N THR A 92 15.09 6.19 44.92
CA THR A 92 14.87 6.12 43.47
C THR A 92 14.77 4.66 43.02
N PRO A 93 13.58 4.04 43.11
CA PRO A 93 13.37 2.68 42.65
C PRO A 93 13.51 2.57 41.13
N GLU A 94 13.74 1.36 40.63
CA GLU A 94 13.87 1.10 39.20
C GLU A 94 12.57 1.46 38.46
N LEU A 95 12.70 2.19 37.36
CA LEU A 95 11.58 2.53 36.50
C LEU A 95 11.24 1.34 35.60
N THR A 96 10.31 0.49 36.04
CA THR A 96 9.85 -0.66 35.25
C THR A 96 8.62 -0.31 34.41
N TYR A 97 8.64 -0.67 33.13
CA TYR A 97 7.48 -0.55 32.25
C TYR A 97 6.87 -1.94 31.99
N GLU A 98 5.70 -2.21 32.55
CA GLU A 98 5.00 -3.48 32.34
C GLU A 98 4.55 -3.69 30.89
N LYS A 99 4.22 -2.59 30.20
CA LYS A 99 3.63 -2.62 28.86
C LYS A 99 4.47 -1.80 27.91
N LYS A 100 4.75 -2.40 26.74
CA LYS A 100 5.41 -1.72 25.62
C LYS A 100 4.64 -0.49 25.12
N ARG A 101 3.32 -0.43 25.33
CA ARG A 101 2.43 0.65 24.89
C ARG A 101 1.44 1.00 25.99
N ALA A 102 1.11 2.28 26.12
CA ALA A 102 0.19 2.77 27.15
C ALA A 102 -1.27 2.33 26.89
N ALA A 103 -1.75 2.41 25.65
CA ALA A 103 -3.13 2.08 25.30
C ALA A 103 -3.36 0.57 25.13
N SER A 104 -4.56 0.08 25.46
CA SER A 104 -4.96 -1.31 25.19
C SER A 104 -5.02 -1.61 23.69
N SER A 105 -4.89 -2.89 23.32
CA SER A 105 -5.01 -3.34 21.92
C SER A 105 -6.35 -2.93 21.28
N MET A 106 -7.46 -3.01 22.01
CA MET A 106 -8.78 -2.62 21.50
C MET A 106 -8.87 -1.11 21.26
N THR A 107 -8.31 -0.30 22.17
CA THR A 107 -8.24 1.16 22.00
C THR A 107 -7.41 1.52 20.77
N GLN A 108 -6.26 0.88 20.58
CA GLN A 108 -5.42 1.07 19.39
C GLN A 108 -6.19 0.71 18.11
N PHE A 109 -6.83 -0.46 18.06
CA PHE A 109 -7.65 -0.89 16.92
C PHE A 109 -8.74 0.12 16.58
N LYS A 110 -9.55 0.52 17.57
CA LYS A 110 -10.68 1.44 17.37
C LYS A 110 -10.21 2.80 16.86
N MET A 111 -9.17 3.37 17.46
CA MET A 111 -8.68 4.71 17.11
C MET A 111 -8.04 4.72 15.72
N VAL A 112 -7.21 3.72 15.41
CA VAL A 112 -6.53 3.65 14.10
C VAL A 112 -7.53 3.35 12.99
N THR A 113 -8.49 2.46 13.22
CA THR A 113 -9.58 2.19 12.26
C THR A 113 -10.42 3.45 12.01
N GLN A 114 -10.88 4.12 13.07
CA GLN A 114 -11.63 5.38 12.94
C GLN A 114 -10.84 6.45 12.16
N ARG A 115 -9.52 6.55 12.40
CA ARG A 115 -8.63 7.45 11.65
C ARG A 115 -8.64 7.14 10.16
N TYR A 116 -8.47 5.88 9.78
CA TYR A 116 -8.44 5.46 8.38
C TYR A 116 -9.75 5.75 7.65
N PHE A 117 -10.88 5.41 8.25
CA PHE A 117 -12.19 5.73 7.68
C PHE A 117 -12.40 7.24 7.50
N ARG A 118 -12.01 8.04 8.51
CA ARG A 118 -12.09 9.52 8.42
C ARG A 118 -11.15 10.07 7.35
N MET A 119 -9.95 9.52 7.22
CA MET A 119 -8.98 9.91 6.21
C MET A 119 -9.54 9.65 4.81
N TYR A 120 -10.03 8.44 4.54
CA TYR A 120 -10.59 8.09 3.24
C TYR A 120 -11.84 8.91 2.89
N TRP A 121 -12.68 9.20 3.88
CA TRP A 121 -13.83 10.08 3.71
C TRP A 121 -13.42 11.53 3.41
N ARG A 122 -12.38 12.05 4.08
CA ARG A 122 -11.88 13.43 3.93
C ARG A 122 -10.91 13.63 2.78
N THR A 123 -10.53 12.56 2.07
CA THR A 123 -9.75 12.62 0.84
C THR A 123 -10.64 12.28 -0.36
N PRO A 124 -11.56 13.19 -0.75
CA PRO A 124 -12.50 12.93 -1.84
C PRO A 124 -11.78 12.71 -3.17
N SER A 125 -10.63 13.36 -3.42
CA SER A 125 -9.84 13.15 -4.64
C SER A 125 -9.48 11.68 -4.90
N TYR A 126 -9.40 10.84 -3.86
CA TYR A 126 -9.18 9.41 -4.03
C TYR A 126 -10.46 8.66 -4.39
N ASN A 127 -11.46 8.69 -3.51
CA ASN A 127 -12.67 7.87 -3.64
C ASN A 127 -13.66 8.41 -4.69
N PHE A 128 -13.80 9.73 -4.79
CA PHE A 128 -14.67 10.37 -5.78
C PHE A 128 -14.15 10.13 -7.21
N THR A 129 -12.85 10.27 -7.43
CA THR A 129 -12.23 10.01 -8.74
C THR A 129 -12.44 8.55 -9.17
N ARG A 130 -12.27 7.59 -8.25
CA ARG A 130 -12.55 6.17 -8.53
C ARG A 130 -14.02 5.94 -8.88
N ALA A 131 -14.95 6.52 -8.13
CA ALA A 131 -16.38 6.40 -8.39
C ALA A 131 -16.77 7.02 -9.75
N PHE A 132 -16.28 8.23 -10.03
CA PHE A 132 -16.52 8.94 -11.28
C PHE A 132 -15.98 8.19 -12.50
N LEU A 133 -14.72 7.73 -12.44
CA LEU A 133 -14.12 6.92 -13.50
C LEU A 133 -14.86 5.59 -13.69
N SER A 134 -15.32 4.96 -12.61
CA SER A 134 -16.10 3.73 -12.69
C SER A 134 -17.42 3.96 -13.46
N ILE A 135 -18.13 5.05 -13.20
CA ILE A 135 -19.37 5.38 -13.94
C ILE A 135 -19.04 5.63 -15.42
N ILE A 136 -18.02 6.44 -15.73
CA ILE A 136 -17.63 6.71 -17.12
C ILE A 136 -17.25 5.43 -17.86
N LEU A 137 -16.41 4.58 -17.26
CA LEU A 137 -15.99 3.33 -17.88
C LEU A 137 -17.16 2.36 -18.05
N SER A 138 -18.11 2.33 -17.10
CA SER A 138 -19.30 1.49 -17.22
C SER A 138 -20.15 1.88 -18.43
N LEU A 139 -20.32 3.18 -18.68
CA LEU A 139 -21.03 3.71 -19.84
C LEU A 139 -20.24 3.50 -21.14
N LEU A 140 -18.93 3.80 -21.13
CA LEU A 140 -18.07 3.64 -22.29
C LEU A 140 -18.05 2.19 -22.77
N PHE A 141 -17.71 1.24 -21.90
CA PHE A 141 -17.69 -0.17 -22.28
C PHE A 141 -19.09 -0.72 -22.52
N GLY A 142 -20.09 -0.25 -21.78
CA GLY A 142 -21.49 -0.58 -22.01
C GLY A 142 -21.96 -0.20 -23.41
N LEU A 143 -21.60 0.98 -23.90
CA LEU A 143 -21.93 1.45 -25.25
C LEU A 143 -21.14 0.70 -26.33
N VAL A 144 -19.85 0.45 -26.11
CA VAL A 144 -18.98 -0.25 -27.07
C VAL A 144 -19.47 -1.68 -27.34
N PHE A 145 -19.93 -2.39 -26.31
CA PHE A 145 -20.40 -3.78 -26.43
C PHE A 145 -21.93 -3.89 -26.51
N ARG A 146 -22.63 -2.78 -26.74
CA ARG A 146 -24.09 -2.77 -26.86
C ARG A 146 -24.54 -3.52 -28.12
N GLY A 147 -25.43 -4.49 -27.95
CA GLY A 147 -26.04 -5.20 -29.08
C GLY A 147 -25.16 -6.31 -29.69
N VAL A 148 -24.09 -6.70 -29.02
CA VAL A 148 -23.29 -7.87 -29.41
C VAL A 148 -24.08 -9.16 -29.16
N ASP A 149 -24.18 -10.02 -30.18
CA ASP A 149 -24.76 -11.35 -30.04
C ASP A 149 -23.70 -12.37 -29.58
N TYR A 150 -23.66 -12.60 -28.27
CA TYR A 150 -22.72 -13.53 -27.62
C TYR A 150 -22.94 -15.00 -27.96
N SER A 151 -23.99 -15.37 -28.71
CA SER A 151 -24.19 -16.74 -29.20
C SER A 151 -23.35 -17.08 -30.43
N THR A 152 -22.79 -16.08 -31.11
CA THR A 152 -21.93 -16.26 -32.29
C THR A 152 -20.47 -16.43 -31.92
N TYR A 153 -19.65 -17.01 -32.80
CA TYR A 153 -18.20 -17.14 -32.59
C TYR A 153 -17.51 -15.78 -32.34
N ILE A 154 -17.81 -14.79 -33.17
CA ILE A 154 -17.26 -13.43 -33.05
C ILE A 154 -17.75 -12.77 -31.76
N GLY A 155 -19.04 -12.89 -31.46
CA GLY A 155 -19.63 -12.31 -30.26
C GLY A 155 -19.10 -12.93 -28.97
N ALA A 156 -18.96 -14.26 -28.90
CA ALA A 156 -18.37 -14.95 -27.74
C ALA A 156 -16.91 -14.53 -27.52
N THR A 157 -16.11 -14.46 -28.61
CA THR A 157 -14.74 -13.94 -28.56
C THR A 157 -14.72 -12.50 -28.03
N GLY A 158 -15.60 -11.65 -28.54
CA GLY A 158 -15.78 -10.26 -28.11
C GLY A 158 -16.25 -10.15 -26.65
N GLY A 159 -17.07 -11.09 -26.18
CA GLY A 159 -17.54 -11.18 -24.80
C GLY A 159 -16.42 -11.50 -23.81
N VAL A 160 -15.54 -12.44 -24.14
CA VAL A 160 -14.34 -12.72 -23.33
C VAL A 160 -13.39 -11.50 -23.34
N ALA A 161 -13.22 -10.86 -24.50
CA ALA A 161 -12.41 -9.64 -24.64
C ALA A 161 -12.97 -8.48 -23.80
N MET A 162 -14.29 -8.36 -23.72
CA MET A 162 -15.02 -7.38 -22.94
C MET A 162 -14.76 -7.57 -21.44
N VAL A 163 -14.86 -8.80 -20.93
CA VAL A 163 -14.54 -9.11 -19.52
C VAL A 163 -13.06 -8.83 -19.24
N PHE A 164 -12.16 -9.29 -20.11
CA PHE A 164 -10.72 -9.02 -19.98
C PHE A 164 -10.39 -7.52 -19.92
N THR A 165 -10.95 -6.75 -20.86
CA THR A 165 -10.61 -5.33 -20.99
C THR A 165 -11.16 -4.54 -19.80
N THR A 166 -12.41 -4.77 -19.40
CA THR A 166 -13.01 -4.06 -18.26
C THR A 166 -12.29 -4.37 -16.95
N THR A 167 -11.97 -5.63 -16.70
CA THR A 167 -11.20 -6.05 -15.52
C THR A 167 -9.79 -5.45 -15.49
N LEU A 168 -9.11 -5.39 -16.64
CA LEU A 168 -7.80 -4.76 -16.79
C LEU A 168 -7.84 -3.27 -16.43
N PHE A 169 -8.77 -2.50 -17.01
CA PHE A 169 -8.85 -1.05 -16.77
C PHE A 169 -9.22 -0.74 -15.32
N LEU A 170 -10.20 -1.45 -14.75
CA LEU A 170 -10.57 -1.25 -13.35
C LEU A 170 -9.45 -1.65 -12.38
N GLY A 171 -8.75 -2.75 -12.67
CA GLY A 171 -7.58 -3.17 -11.90
C GLY A 171 -6.44 -2.15 -11.92
N LEU A 172 -6.07 -1.64 -13.10
CA LEU A 172 -5.02 -0.64 -13.24
C LEU A 172 -5.33 0.68 -12.55
N ILE A 173 -6.57 1.17 -12.65
CA ILE A 173 -7.00 2.39 -11.97
C ILE A 173 -6.92 2.20 -10.46
N ALA A 174 -7.38 1.06 -9.96
CA ALA A 174 -7.33 0.74 -8.54
C ALA A 174 -5.89 0.65 -8.02
N PHE A 175 -4.99 0.00 -8.78
CA PHE A 175 -3.57 -0.09 -8.45
C PHE A 175 -2.89 1.29 -8.42
N ASN A 176 -3.05 2.12 -9.46
CA ASN A 176 -2.35 3.40 -9.55
C ASN A 176 -2.91 4.43 -8.55
N SER A 177 -4.21 4.43 -8.30
CA SER A 177 -4.84 5.42 -7.41
C SER A 177 -4.42 5.27 -5.94
N VAL A 178 -4.10 4.05 -5.48
CA VAL A 178 -3.74 3.81 -4.07
C VAL A 178 -2.27 4.12 -3.76
N LEU A 179 -1.38 4.06 -4.77
CA LEU A 179 0.06 4.30 -4.60
C LEU A 179 0.39 5.62 -3.88
N PRO A 180 -0.11 6.80 -4.29
CA PRO A 180 0.21 8.06 -3.62
C PRO A 180 -0.35 8.10 -2.19
N ILE A 181 -1.60 7.65 -1.99
CA ILE A 181 -2.29 7.66 -0.68
C ILE A 181 -1.55 6.78 0.33
N ALA A 182 -1.17 5.56 -0.06
CA ALA A 182 -0.42 4.65 0.81
C ALA A 182 0.99 5.16 1.12
N SER A 183 1.59 5.92 0.21
CA SER A 183 2.96 6.42 0.36
C SER A 183 3.03 7.66 1.26
N GLU A 184 2.07 8.57 1.20
CA GLU A 184 1.99 9.74 2.10
C GLU A 184 1.87 9.33 3.58
N GLU A 185 1.07 8.30 3.88
CA GLU A 185 0.86 7.82 5.25
C GLU A 185 2.11 7.21 5.90
N ARG A 186 3.13 6.85 5.10
CA ARG A 186 4.32 6.15 5.56
C ARG A 186 5.12 6.95 6.59
N ALA A 187 5.27 8.26 6.40
CA ALA A 187 6.04 9.11 7.30
C ALA A 187 5.38 9.18 8.69
N SER A 188 4.05 9.32 8.71
CA SER A 188 3.26 9.29 9.95
C SER A 188 3.40 7.94 10.65
N PHE A 189 3.25 6.84 9.91
CA PHE A 189 3.42 5.49 10.44
C PHE A 189 4.80 5.26 11.07
N TYR A 190 5.89 5.69 10.42
CA TYR A 190 7.23 5.51 10.97
C TYR A 190 7.43 6.28 12.27
N ARG A 191 6.97 7.52 12.34
CA ARG A 191 7.02 8.33 13.57
C ARG A 191 6.22 7.68 14.70
N GLU A 192 4.99 7.26 14.44
CA GLU A 192 4.09 6.65 15.43
C GLU A 192 4.58 5.27 15.89
N ARG A 193 5.24 4.53 15.00
CA ARG A 193 5.90 3.26 15.33
C ARG A 193 7.13 3.48 16.20
N ALA A 194 7.94 4.50 15.93
CA ALA A 194 9.10 4.85 16.72
C ALA A 194 8.71 5.25 18.15
N SER A 195 7.61 6.01 18.32
CA SER A 195 7.06 6.38 19.62
C SER A 195 6.22 5.28 20.31
N GLN A 196 6.13 4.08 19.73
CA GLN A 196 5.31 2.97 20.23
C GLN A 196 3.83 3.33 20.48
N THR A 197 3.25 4.24 19.69
CA THR A 197 1.86 4.71 19.88
C THR A 197 0.85 3.58 19.69
N TYR A 198 1.04 2.71 18.69
CA TYR A 198 0.21 1.53 18.44
C TYR A 198 1.01 0.39 17.81
N ASN A 199 0.45 -0.82 17.79
CA ASN A 199 1.00 -1.96 17.08
C ASN A 199 0.78 -1.83 15.57
N ALA A 200 1.82 -2.10 14.76
CA ALA A 200 1.74 -2.10 13.29
C ALA A 200 0.62 -3.01 12.75
N LEU A 201 0.25 -4.07 13.49
CA LEU A 201 -0.90 -4.91 13.16
C LEU A 201 -2.20 -4.10 13.06
N TRP A 202 -2.45 -3.14 13.96
CA TRP A 202 -3.69 -2.35 13.94
C TRP A 202 -3.73 -1.35 12.79
N TYR A 203 -2.58 -0.80 12.39
CA TYR A 203 -2.45 -0.01 11.16
C TYR A 203 -2.78 -0.84 9.93
N PHE A 204 -2.24 -2.06 9.84
CA PHE A 204 -2.52 -3.00 8.77
C PHE A 204 -4.00 -3.39 8.71
N VAL A 205 -4.63 -3.74 9.84
CA VAL A 205 -6.04 -4.13 9.86
C VAL A 205 -6.93 -2.94 9.49
N ALA A 206 -6.65 -1.74 10.01
CA ALA A 206 -7.40 -0.54 9.70
C ALA A 206 -7.32 -0.18 8.21
N SER A 207 -6.13 -0.25 7.60
CA SER A 207 -5.97 0.00 6.16
C SER A 207 -6.66 -1.06 5.29
N THR A 208 -6.70 -2.32 5.73
CA THR A 208 -7.49 -3.37 5.08
C THR A 208 -8.98 -3.03 5.08
N LEU A 209 -9.53 -2.75 6.26
CA LEU A 209 -10.97 -2.58 6.45
C LEU A 209 -11.51 -1.33 5.79
N ALA A 210 -10.73 -0.24 5.78
CA ALA A 210 -11.16 1.02 5.18
C ALA A 210 -11.35 0.95 3.67
N GLU A 211 -10.64 0.08 2.94
CA GLU A 211 -10.79 -0.09 1.49
C GLU A 211 -12.10 -0.77 1.08
N LEU A 212 -12.55 -1.73 1.88
CA LEU A 212 -13.68 -2.61 1.53
C LEU A 212 -14.93 -1.83 1.09
N PRO A 213 -15.52 -0.93 1.89
CA PRO A 213 -16.78 -0.29 1.50
C PRO A 213 -16.66 0.54 0.22
N TYR A 214 -15.55 1.25 0.01
CA TYR A 214 -15.36 2.05 -1.20
C TYR A 214 -15.18 1.18 -2.44
N VAL A 215 -14.38 0.11 -2.35
CA VAL A 215 -14.21 -0.85 -3.46
C VAL A 215 -15.55 -1.49 -3.83
N PHE A 216 -16.29 -2.02 -2.86
CA PHE A 216 -17.57 -2.69 -3.10
C PHE A 216 -18.61 -1.71 -3.67
N VAL A 217 -18.77 -0.51 -3.10
CA VAL A 217 -19.74 0.47 -3.61
C VAL A 217 -19.40 0.89 -5.04
N THR A 218 -18.13 1.18 -5.35
CA THR A 218 -17.73 1.66 -6.69
C THR A 218 -17.88 0.57 -7.76
N THR A 219 -17.49 -0.66 -7.46
CA THR A 219 -17.58 -1.78 -8.40
C THR A 219 -19.00 -2.30 -8.58
N ILE A 220 -19.81 -2.36 -7.51
CA ILE A 220 -21.24 -2.70 -7.65
C ILE A 220 -21.97 -1.62 -8.46
N THR A 221 -21.66 -0.34 -8.23
CA THR A 221 -22.22 0.75 -9.05
C THR A 221 -21.84 0.59 -10.53
N PHE A 222 -20.56 0.29 -10.80
CA PHE A 222 -20.12 -0.05 -12.16
C PHE A 222 -20.94 -1.19 -12.75
N THR A 223 -21.06 -2.31 -12.04
CA THR A 223 -21.72 -3.52 -12.55
C THR A 223 -23.21 -3.33 -12.80
N ILE A 224 -23.94 -2.62 -11.92
CA ILE A 224 -25.38 -2.37 -12.10
C ILE A 224 -25.66 -1.60 -13.39
N ILE A 225 -24.78 -0.66 -13.76
CA ILE A 225 -24.90 0.10 -15.02
C ILE A 225 -24.42 -0.76 -16.20
N TYR A 226 -23.22 -1.33 -16.07
CA TYR A 226 -22.51 -2.02 -17.13
C TYR A 226 -23.18 -3.32 -17.59
N TYR A 227 -23.53 -4.20 -16.65
CA TYR A 227 -23.99 -5.56 -16.91
C TYR A 227 -25.23 -5.62 -17.83
N PRO A 228 -26.34 -4.89 -17.55
CA PRO A 228 -27.47 -4.87 -18.47
C PRO A 228 -27.16 -4.10 -19.77
N LEU A 229 -26.30 -3.09 -19.72
CA LEU A 229 -25.99 -2.24 -20.87
C LEU A 229 -25.22 -3.00 -21.96
N VAL A 230 -24.35 -3.93 -21.58
CA VAL A 230 -23.68 -4.85 -22.52
C VAL A 230 -24.57 -6.00 -22.99
N GLY A 231 -25.81 -6.12 -22.51
CA GLY A 231 -26.76 -7.14 -22.93
C GLY A 231 -26.73 -8.45 -22.12
N LEU A 232 -26.02 -8.51 -20.99
CA LEU A 232 -26.06 -9.65 -20.09
C LEU A 232 -27.36 -9.61 -19.26
N LYS A 233 -28.13 -10.70 -19.30
CA LYS A 233 -29.52 -10.73 -18.78
C LYS A 233 -29.89 -12.02 -18.05
N GLU A 234 -28.92 -12.76 -17.51
CA GLU A 234 -29.19 -14.05 -16.87
C GLU A 234 -30.10 -13.94 -15.64
N SER A 235 -29.68 -13.17 -14.62
CA SER A 235 -30.49 -12.89 -13.44
C SER A 235 -29.90 -11.73 -12.62
N VAL A 236 -30.68 -11.19 -11.69
CA VAL A 236 -30.18 -10.20 -10.70
C VAL A 236 -29.07 -10.82 -9.84
N GLY A 237 -29.21 -12.10 -9.48
CA GLY A 237 -28.19 -12.83 -8.72
C GLY A 237 -26.86 -12.93 -9.47
N ALA A 238 -26.89 -13.23 -10.78
CA ALA A 238 -25.71 -13.28 -11.62
C ALA A 238 -25.03 -11.90 -11.74
N CYS A 239 -25.82 -10.82 -11.88
CA CYS A 239 -25.30 -9.45 -11.89
C CYS A 239 -24.59 -9.09 -10.57
N LEU A 240 -25.21 -9.39 -9.42
CA LEU A 240 -24.60 -9.12 -8.11
C LEU A 240 -23.35 -9.99 -7.86
N PHE A 241 -23.37 -11.25 -8.30
CA PHE A 241 -22.21 -12.13 -8.20
C PHE A 241 -21.06 -11.66 -9.09
N TYR A 242 -21.34 -11.21 -10.32
CA TYR A 242 -20.37 -10.59 -11.20
C TYR A 242 -19.72 -9.39 -10.53
N GLY A 243 -20.53 -8.50 -9.94
CA GLY A 243 -20.03 -7.32 -9.24
C GLY A 243 -19.24 -7.66 -7.97
N PHE A 244 -19.64 -8.69 -7.24
CA PHE A 244 -18.90 -9.19 -6.08
C PHE A 244 -17.52 -9.73 -6.47
N ASN A 245 -17.43 -10.58 -7.50
CA ASN A 245 -16.14 -11.08 -7.98
C ASN A 245 -15.26 -9.95 -8.54
N LEU A 246 -15.85 -9.00 -9.28
CA LEU A 246 -15.15 -7.81 -9.75
C LEU A 246 -14.63 -6.95 -8.59
N SER A 247 -15.39 -6.85 -7.50
CA SER A 247 -14.95 -6.18 -6.25
C SER A 247 -13.70 -6.85 -5.70
N LEU A 248 -13.65 -8.18 -5.67
CA LEU A 248 -12.48 -8.93 -5.19
C LEU A 248 -11.24 -8.71 -6.08
N LEU A 249 -11.40 -8.68 -7.41
CA LEU A 249 -10.30 -8.34 -8.32
C LEU A 249 -9.77 -6.93 -8.08
N VAL A 250 -10.67 -5.95 -7.96
CA VAL A 250 -10.29 -4.56 -7.69
C VAL A 250 -9.59 -4.46 -6.34
N LEU A 251 -10.10 -5.14 -5.33
CA LEU A 251 -9.48 -5.20 -4.00
C LEU A 251 -8.08 -5.83 -4.04
N MET A 252 -7.90 -6.90 -4.82
CA MET A 252 -6.60 -7.54 -5.05
C MET A 252 -5.59 -6.55 -5.64
N ASN A 253 -6.02 -5.74 -6.61
CA ASN A 253 -5.16 -4.71 -7.23
C ASN A 253 -4.86 -3.55 -6.30
N VAL A 254 -5.81 -3.10 -5.49
CA VAL A 254 -5.58 -2.10 -4.43
C VAL A 254 -4.53 -2.62 -3.44
N TYR A 255 -4.66 -3.85 -2.95
CA TYR A 255 -3.70 -4.40 -2.01
C TYR A 255 -2.34 -4.68 -2.62
N PHE A 256 -2.29 -5.02 -3.91
CA PHE A 256 -1.04 -5.08 -4.65
C PHE A 256 -0.36 -3.70 -4.73
N GLY A 257 -1.12 -2.63 -4.98
CA GLY A 257 -0.62 -1.25 -4.93
C GLY A 257 -0.10 -0.86 -3.56
N GLN A 258 -0.81 -1.20 -2.48
CA GLN A 258 -0.35 -0.95 -1.11
C GLN A 258 0.94 -1.73 -0.80
N LEU A 259 1.04 -2.99 -1.23
CA LEU A 259 2.28 -3.79 -1.12
C LEU A 259 3.45 -3.09 -1.83
N MET A 260 3.26 -2.67 -3.09
CA MET A 260 4.30 -1.96 -3.86
C MET A 260 4.71 -0.66 -3.20
N SER A 261 3.75 0.11 -2.67
CA SER A 261 4.06 1.29 -1.87
C SER A 261 4.94 0.90 -0.68
N TYR A 262 4.54 -0.03 0.17
CA TYR A 262 5.29 -0.36 1.39
C TYR A 262 6.66 -0.99 1.14
N ALA A 263 6.84 -1.67 0.00
CA ALA A 263 8.10 -2.31 -0.36
C ALA A 263 9.11 -1.37 -1.05
N MET A 264 8.64 -0.32 -1.73
CA MET A 264 9.49 0.56 -2.55
C MET A 264 9.75 1.92 -1.89
N PRO A 265 10.96 2.49 -2.05
CA PRO A 265 11.36 3.72 -1.37
C PRO A 265 10.62 4.97 -1.86
N ARG A 266 10.17 4.98 -3.11
CA ARG A 266 9.48 6.12 -3.73
C ARG A 266 8.26 5.66 -4.52
N VAL A 267 7.30 6.58 -4.71
CA VAL A 267 6.04 6.32 -5.43
C VAL A 267 6.33 5.98 -6.89
N GLU A 268 7.29 6.66 -7.53
CA GLU A 268 7.63 6.45 -8.93
C GLU A 268 8.23 5.04 -9.15
N VAL A 269 9.07 4.59 -8.21
CA VAL A 269 9.65 3.24 -8.25
C VAL A 269 8.57 2.18 -8.04
N ALA A 270 7.66 2.40 -7.09
CA ALA A 270 6.51 1.53 -6.86
C ALA A 270 5.62 1.41 -8.10
N ALA A 271 5.38 2.53 -8.80
CA ALA A 271 4.60 2.57 -10.03
C ALA A 271 5.31 1.82 -11.16
N LEU A 272 6.60 2.06 -11.40
CA LEU A 272 7.36 1.41 -12.46
C LEU A 272 7.43 -0.12 -12.29
N VAL A 273 7.80 -0.58 -11.09
CA VAL A 273 7.86 -2.02 -10.79
C VAL A 273 6.47 -2.64 -10.84
N GLY A 274 5.47 -1.94 -10.32
CA GLY A 274 4.09 -2.38 -10.34
C GLY A 274 3.50 -2.53 -11.73
N VAL A 275 3.78 -1.59 -12.65
CA VAL A 275 3.36 -1.66 -14.06
C VAL A 275 4.07 -2.78 -14.79
N LEU A 276 5.36 -3.02 -14.51
CA LEU A 276 6.09 -4.16 -15.07
C LEU A 276 5.44 -5.49 -14.67
N LEU A 277 5.15 -5.67 -13.37
CA LEU A 277 4.51 -6.89 -12.87
C LEU A 277 3.07 -7.05 -13.39
N ASN A 278 2.27 -5.97 -13.42
CA ASN A 278 0.93 -6.01 -14.00
C ASN A 278 0.96 -6.37 -15.49
N SER A 279 1.92 -5.85 -16.26
CA SER A 279 2.08 -6.19 -17.68
C SER A 279 2.31 -7.70 -17.87
N ILE A 280 3.13 -8.32 -17.02
CA ILE A 280 3.34 -9.77 -17.03
C ILE A 280 2.03 -10.50 -16.68
N PHE A 281 1.36 -10.09 -15.60
CA PHE A 281 0.08 -10.70 -15.21
C PHE A 281 -1.00 -10.56 -16.29
N PHE A 282 -1.05 -9.44 -17.00
CA PHE A 282 -2.05 -9.23 -18.05
C PHE A 282 -1.77 -10.04 -19.32
N LEU A 283 -0.50 -10.24 -19.66
CA LEU A 283 -0.12 -11.13 -20.76
C LEU A 283 -0.49 -12.58 -20.44
N PHE A 284 -0.29 -13.01 -19.20
CA PHE A 284 -0.49 -14.40 -18.77
C PHE A 284 -1.83 -14.68 -18.09
N MET A 285 -2.84 -13.80 -18.20
CA MET A 285 -4.16 -14.10 -17.65
C MET A 285 -5.04 -15.00 -18.56
N GLY A 286 -4.56 -15.32 -19.76
CA GLY A 286 -5.15 -16.35 -20.63
C GLY A 286 -6.19 -15.87 -21.64
N PHE A 287 -6.22 -14.57 -21.97
CA PHE A 287 -7.04 -14.02 -23.06
C PHE A 287 -6.25 -13.82 -24.36
N ASN A 288 -5.15 -13.06 -24.31
CA ASN A 288 -4.29 -12.81 -25.46
C ASN A 288 -2.79 -12.94 -25.06
N PRO A 289 -2.14 -14.09 -25.33
CA PRO A 289 -2.69 -15.26 -26.03
C PRO A 289 -3.78 -15.99 -25.20
N PRO A 290 -4.73 -16.68 -25.86
CA PRO A 290 -5.67 -17.57 -25.17
C PRO A 290 -4.92 -18.63 -24.38
N ALA A 291 -5.49 -19.05 -23.24
CA ALA A 291 -4.82 -20.00 -22.37
C ALA A 291 -4.33 -21.24 -23.14
N SER A 292 -5.14 -21.86 -24.00
CA SER A 292 -4.76 -23.07 -24.74
C SER A 292 -3.57 -22.91 -25.70
N GLN A 293 -3.15 -21.68 -26.00
CA GLN A 293 -2.04 -21.36 -26.89
C GLN A 293 -0.76 -20.94 -26.13
N ILE A 294 -0.80 -20.85 -24.81
CA ILE A 294 0.38 -20.55 -24.01
C ILE A 294 1.33 -21.76 -24.05
N PRO A 295 2.58 -21.59 -24.52
CA PRO A 295 3.53 -22.70 -24.62
C PRO A 295 3.81 -23.35 -23.26
N THR A 296 4.03 -24.67 -23.24
CA THR A 296 4.20 -25.46 -22.02
C THR A 296 5.27 -24.91 -21.09
N GLY A 297 6.38 -24.39 -21.62
CA GLY A 297 7.47 -23.80 -20.82
C GLY A 297 7.08 -22.54 -20.04
N TYR A 298 6.07 -21.80 -20.49
CA TYR A 298 5.57 -20.59 -19.83
C TYR A 298 4.27 -20.84 -19.05
N ARG A 299 3.79 -22.09 -18.99
CA ARG A 299 2.51 -22.43 -18.35
C ARG A 299 2.47 -22.09 -16.86
N TRP A 300 3.62 -22.14 -16.18
CA TRP A 300 3.72 -21.76 -14.78
C TRP A 300 3.40 -20.28 -14.54
N LEU A 301 3.73 -19.38 -15.48
CA LEU A 301 3.36 -17.96 -15.40
C LEU A 301 1.85 -17.76 -15.46
N TYR A 302 1.18 -18.52 -16.32
CA TYR A 302 -0.28 -18.59 -16.33
C TYR A 302 -0.81 -19.08 -14.98
N THR A 303 -0.19 -20.07 -14.33
CA THR A 303 -0.63 -20.56 -13.02
C THR A 303 -0.47 -19.52 -11.90
N ILE A 304 0.67 -18.82 -11.82
CA ILE A 304 0.92 -17.89 -10.71
C ILE A 304 0.28 -16.50 -10.89
N THR A 305 -0.33 -16.24 -12.06
CA THR A 305 -0.94 -14.94 -12.37
C THR A 305 -2.23 -14.73 -11.57
N PRO A 306 -2.27 -13.76 -10.64
CA PRO A 306 -3.43 -13.63 -9.74
C PRO A 306 -4.73 -13.15 -10.41
N PRO A 307 -4.71 -12.13 -11.31
CA PRO A 307 -5.92 -11.66 -11.98
C PRO A 307 -6.64 -12.73 -12.81
N LYS A 308 -5.92 -13.76 -13.30
CA LYS A 308 -6.50 -14.85 -14.11
C LYS A 308 -7.69 -15.48 -13.43
N TYR A 309 -7.62 -15.69 -12.12
CA TYR A 309 -8.61 -16.49 -11.41
C TYR A 309 -9.95 -15.77 -11.33
N SER A 310 -9.93 -14.45 -11.14
CA SER A 310 -11.16 -13.65 -11.15
C SER A 310 -11.72 -13.50 -12.57
N VAL A 311 -10.86 -13.29 -13.58
CA VAL A 311 -11.29 -13.25 -14.99
C VAL A 311 -11.90 -14.58 -15.43
N ALA A 312 -11.24 -15.70 -15.12
CA ALA A 312 -11.77 -17.04 -15.36
C ALA A 312 -13.13 -17.23 -14.69
N LEU A 313 -13.32 -16.75 -13.46
CA LEU A 313 -14.60 -16.84 -12.76
C LEU A 313 -15.69 -15.98 -13.42
N LEU A 314 -15.38 -14.74 -13.83
CA LEU A 314 -16.34 -13.87 -14.54
C LEU A 314 -16.74 -14.46 -15.89
N VAL A 315 -15.76 -14.93 -16.67
CA VAL A 315 -15.98 -15.54 -17.98
C VAL A 315 -16.72 -16.86 -17.86
N ALA A 316 -16.35 -17.71 -16.90
CA ALA A 316 -16.99 -19.00 -16.71
C ALA A 316 -18.44 -18.86 -16.27
N GLU A 317 -18.75 -17.96 -15.32
CA GLU A 317 -20.13 -17.70 -14.89
C GLU A 317 -20.99 -17.16 -16.04
N THR A 318 -20.42 -16.29 -16.88
CA THR A 318 -21.18 -15.59 -17.94
C THR A 318 -21.34 -16.41 -19.21
N PHE A 319 -20.29 -17.12 -19.64
CA PHE A 319 -20.22 -17.75 -20.96
C PHE A 319 -20.06 -19.28 -20.92
N SER A 320 -19.61 -19.87 -19.81
CA SER A 320 -19.41 -21.33 -19.72
C SER A 320 -20.50 -22.05 -18.92
N LYS A 321 -21.27 -21.32 -18.12
CA LYS A 321 -22.39 -21.88 -17.36
C LYS A 321 -23.45 -22.43 -18.29
N CYS A 322 -23.78 -23.71 -18.11
CA CYS A 322 -24.89 -24.39 -18.75
C CYS A 322 -25.45 -25.44 -17.79
N VAL A 323 -26.48 -25.07 -17.01
CA VAL A 323 -27.05 -25.94 -15.96
C VAL A 323 -28.53 -26.20 -16.23
N ASN A 324 -29.30 -25.16 -16.53
CA ASN A 324 -30.74 -25.25 -16.73
C ASN A 324 -31.15 -25.19 -18.21
N GLY A 325 -30.20 -25.10 -19.14
CA GLY A 325 -30.44 -25.10 -20.58
C GLY A 325 -30.75 -23.72 -21.19
N ASN A 326 -31.00 -22.71 -20.34
CA ASN A 326 -31.35 -21.35 -20.76
C ASN A 326 -30.16 -20.37 -20.69
N GLU A 327 -29.03 -20.80 -20.16
CA GLU A 327 -27.83 -19.97 -20.03
C GLU A 327 -27.08 -19.82 -21.36
N LEU A 328 -26.33 -18.72 -21.50
CA LEU A 328 -25.55 -18.41 -22.71
C LEU A 328 -24.60 -19.55 -23.13
N GLY A 329 -24.03 -20.27 -22.15
CA GLY A 329 -23.12 -21.38 -22.40
C GLY A 329 -23.75 -22.55 -23.16
N CYS A 330 -25.06 -22.74 -23.03
CA CYS A 330 -25.81 -23.82 -23.68
C CYS A 330 -26.09 -23.56 -25.18
N ASN A 331 -25.98 -22.31 -25.62
CA ASN A 331 -26.31 -21.94 -27.00
C ASN A 331 -25.32 -22.59 -27.98
N ILE A 332 -25.86 -23.19 -29.03
CA ILE A 332 -25.08 -23.72 -30.15
C ILE A 332 -24.71 -22.54 -31.04
N MET A 333 -23.41 -22.36 -31.29
CA MET A 333 -22.94 -21.31 -32.19
C MET A 333 -23.35 -21.64 -33.64
N PRO A 334 -23.82 -20.65 -34.41
CA PRO A 334 -24.01 -20.82 -35.85
C PRO A 334 -22.71 -21.27 -36.52
N ALA A 335 -22.81 -22.15 -37.52
CA ALA A 335 -21.64 -22.66 -38.23
C ALA A 335 -20.88 -21.56 -39.00
N GLU A 336 -21.58 -20.48 -39.34
CA GLU A 336 -21.06 -19.32 -40.02
C GLU A 336 -20.02 -18.58 -39.16
N GLY A 337 -18.81 -18.40 -39.70
CA GLY A 337 -17.73 -17.68 -39.02
C GLY A 337 -16.87 -18.50 -38.07
N ILE A 338 -17.17 -19.79 -37.85
CA ILE A 338 -16.31 -20.69 -37.07
C ILE A 338 -15.15 -21.20 -37.96
N PRO A 339 -13.88 -21.04 -37.53
CA PRO A 339 -12.74 -21.59 -38.27
C PRO A 339 -12.79 -23.12 -38.37
N PRO A 340 -12.47 -23.74 -39.53
CA PRO A 340 -12.43 -25.20 -39.68
C PRO A 340 -11.53 -25.92 -38.67
N SER A 341 -10.45 -25.26 -38.24
CA SER A 341 -9.51 -25.75 -37.23
C SER A 341 -10.13 -25.92 -35.84
N LEU A 342 -11.22 -25.20 -35.54
CA LEU A 342 -11.92 -25.33 -34.27
C LEU A 342 -12.75 -26.62 -34.23
N TYR A 343 -13.42 -26.97 -35.34
CA TYR A 343 -14.17 -28.22 -35.45
C TYR A 343 -13.27 -29.44 -35.31
N SER A 344 -12.09 -29.43 -35.96
CA SER A 344 -11.13 -30.53 -35.84
C SER A 344 -10.58 -30.67 -34.43
N LYS A 345 -10.39 -29.55 -33.71
CA LYS A 345 -9.94 -29.55 -32.30
C LYS A 345 -11.01 -30.07 -31.33
N LEU A 346 -12.29 -29.76 -31.58
CA LEU A 346 -13.41 -30.13 -30.72
C LEU A 346 -14.05 -31.49 -31.07
N GLY A 347 -13.77 -32.04 -32.25
CA GLY A 347 -14.30 -33.33 -32.70
C GLY A 347 -15.83 -33.37 -32.85
N SER A 348 -16.50 -32.21 -32.98
CA SER A 348 -17.95 -32.10 -33.02
C SER A 348 -18.36 -31.01 -34.01
N ASN A 349 -19.38 -31.29 -34.83
CA ASN A 349 -19.96 -30.31 -35.77
C ASN A 349 -20.85 -29.28 -35.06
N ASN A 350 -21.30 -29.56 -33.84
CA ASN A 350 -22.05 -28.62 -33.01
C ASN A 350 -21.14 -28.11 -31.88
N VAL A 351 -20.80 -26.83 -31.93
CA VAL A 351 -19.96 -26.15 -30.94
C VAL A 351 -20.85 -25.24 -30.10
N THR A 352 -20.91 -25.48 -28.79
CA THR A 352 -21.60 -24.57 -27.86
C THR A 352 -20.66 -23.48 -27.37
N VAL A 353 -21.22 -22.37 -26.89
CA VAL A 353 -20.43 -21.29 -26.27
C VAL A 353 -19.56 -21.82 -25.13
N GLN A 354 -20.10 -22.70 -24.29
CA GLN A 354 -19.35 -23.37 -23.24
C GLN A 354 -18.13 -24.13 -23.80
N LYS A 355 -18.34 -25.04 -24.77
CA LYS A 355 -17.24 -25.86 -25.31
C LYS A 355 -16.15 -24.99 -25.93
N TYR A 356 -16.53 -23.92 -26.62
CA TYR A 356 -15.56 -22.98 -27.18
C TYR A 356 -14.72 -22.32 -26.08
N VAL A 357 -15.36 -21.73 -25.07
CA VAL A 357 -14.67 -21.00 -24.00
C VAL A 357 -13.77 -21.93 -23.18
N GLU A 358 -14.26 -23.12 -22.83
CA GLU A 358 -13.51 -24.10 -22.05
C GLU A 358 -12.30 -24.66 -22.78
N ASN A 359 -12.34 -24.83 -24.10
CA ASN A 359 -11.23 -25.41 -24.86
C ASN A 359 -10.24 -24.38 -25.40
N ILE A 360 -10.67 -23.13 -25.60
CA ILE A 360 -9.80 -22.06 -26.11
C ILE A 360 -9.18 -21.26 -24.97
N TYR A 361 -9.98 -20.84 -23.99
CA TYR A 361 -9.56 -20.00 -22.87
C TYR A 361 -9.33 -20.78 -21.58
N GLU A 362 -9.70 -22.07 -21.52
CA GLU A 362 -9.57 -22.93 -20.34
C GLU A 362 -10.26 -22.36 -19.09
N MET A 363 -11.35 -21.63 -19.29
CA MET A 363 -12.14 -21.01 -18.22
C MET A 363 -13.39 -21.85 -17.97
N LYS A 364 -13.25 -22.92 -17.21
CA LYS A 364 -14.33 -23.90 -16.94
C LYS A 364 -15.26 -23.45 -15.82
N TYR A 365 -16.54 -23.76 -15.97
CA TYR A 365 -17.54 -23.50 -14.93
C TYR A 365 -17.34 -24.37 -13.67
N ASP A 366 -16.86 -25.60 -13.84
CA ASP A 366 -16.62 -26.53 -12.73
C ASP A 366 -15.49 -26.06 -11.80
N ASP A 367 -14.52 -25.30 -12.33
CA ASP A 367 -13.39 -24.78 -11.58
C ASP A 367 -13.74 -23.53 -10.74
N ARG A 368 -15.00 -23.08 -10.73
CA ARG A 368 -15.42 -21.82 -10.10
C ARG A 368 -15.00 -21.69 -8.63
N TRP A 369 -15.13 -22.77 -7.85
CA TRP A 369 -14.77 -22.75 -6.43
C TRP A 369 -13.25 -22.74 -6.22
N SER A 370 -12.51 -23.45 -7.06
CA SER A 370 -11.04 -23.43 -7.05
C SER A 370 -10.52 -22.02 -7.39
N ASN A 371 -11.09 -21.41 -8.44
CA ASN A 371 -10.76 -20.05 -8.85
C ASN A 371 -11.12 -19.03 -7.77
N PHE A 372 -12.30 -19.17 -7.13
CA PHE A 372 -12.71 -18.31 -6.03
C PHE A 372 -11.75 -18.41 -4.83
N SER A 373 -11.39 -19.63 -4.41
CA SER A 373 -10.42 -19.85 -3.34
C SER A 373 -9.05 -19.29 -3.68
N ALA A 374 -8.60 -19.40 -4.94
CA ALA A 374 -7.34 -18.81 -5.39
C ALA A 374 -7.36 -17.28 -5.30
N VAL A 375 -8.46 -16.62 -5.70
CA VAL A 375 -8.63 -15.15 -5.58
C VAL A 375 -8.46 -14.71 -4.12
N ILE A 376 -9.14 -15.36 -3.18
CA ILE A 376 -9.01 -15.06 -1.75
C ILE A 376 -7.59 -15.35 -1.25
N GLY A 377 -6.98 -16.46 -1.68
CA GLY A 377 -5.61 -16.82 -1.35
C GLY A 377 -4.60 -15.75 -1.77
N PHE A 378 -4.69 -15.23 -2.99
CA PHE A 378 -3.81 -14.16 -3.46
C PHE A 378 -4.06 -12.82 -2.75
N ILE A 379 -5.31 -12.47 -2.45
CA ILE A 379 -5.64 -11.30 -1.63
C ILE A 379 -4.95 -11.41 -0.26
N CYS A 380 -5.08 -12.56 0.41
CA CYS A 380 -4.41 -12.82 1.68
C CYS A 380 -2.88 -12.76 1.55
N LEU A 381 -2.32 -13.35 0.49
CA LEU A 381 -0.88 -13.33 0.22
C LEU A 381 -0.35 -11.90 0.10
N TYR A 382 -0.98 -11.06 -0.73
CA TYR A 382 -0.59 -9.66 -0.88
C TYR A 382 -0.68 -8.88 0.42
N ARG A 383 -1.71 -9.14 1.24
CA ARG A 383 -1.83 -8.54 2.57
C ARG A 383 -0.71 -9.00 3.52
N ILE A 384 -0.39 -10.29 3.56
CA ILE A 384 0.70 -10.81 4.40
C ILE A 384 2.03 -10.20 3.97
N LEU A 385 2.33 -10.17 2.67
CA LEU A 385 3.54 -9.54 2.15
C LEU A 385 3.58 -8.04 2.50
N ALA A 386 2.45 -7.33 2.43
CA ALA A 386 2.37 -5.92 2.79
C ALA A 386 2.63 -5.68 4.28
N LEU A 387 2.13 -6.56 5.15
CA LEU A 387 2.41 -6.53 6.59
C LEU A 387 3.89 -6.79 6.89
N LEU A 388 4.51 -7.76 6.20
CA LEU A 388 5.94 -8.05 6.32
C LEU A 388 6.78 -6.86 5.86
N ALA A 389 6.42 -6.24 4.73
CA ALA A 389 7.07 -5.02 4.24
C ALA A 389 6.98 -3.90 5.29
N LEU A 390 5.79 -3.60 5.82
CA LEU A 390 5.61 -2.60 6.88
C LEU A 390 6.43 -2.91 8.14
N ARG A 391 6.61 -4.20 8.48
CA ARG A 391 7.33 -4.61 9.69
C ARG A 391 8.84 -4.53 9.52
N TYR A 392 9.38 -4.97 8.40
CA TYR A 392 10.83 -5.18 8.23
C TYR A 392 11.52 -4.15 7.35
N ILE A 393 10.79 -3.42 6.50
CA ILE A 393 11.35 -2.42 5.60
C ILE A 393 11.18 -1.02 6.20
N ASN A 394 12.29 -0.29 6.36
CA ASN A 394 12.30 1.10 6.80
C ASN A 394 13.15 1.95 5.85
N HIS A 395 12.50 2.86 5.13
CA HIS A 395 13.15 3.73 4.16
C HIS A 395 13.69 5.06 4.75
N GLN A 396 13.63 5.26 6.08
CA GLN A 396 14.23 6.44 6.73
C GLN A 396 15.74 6.32 6.92
N LYS A 397 16.28 5.09 6.96
CA LYS A 397 17.73 4.85 7.00
C LYS A 397 18.24 5.00 5.58
N ARG A 398 18.72 6.20 5.25
CA ARG A 398 19.38 6.47 3.98
C ARG A 398 20.89 6.38 4.16
#